data_AF-A0A9D5SX86-F1
#
_entry.id   AF-A0A9D5SX86-F1
#
_cell.length_a   1.000
_cell.length_b   1.000
_cell.length_c   1.000
_cell.angle_alpha   90.00
_cell.angle_beta   90.00
_cell.angle_gamma   90.00
#
_symmetry.space_group_name_H-M   'P 1'
#
loop_
_entity.id
_entity.type
_entity.pdbx_description
1 polymer ?
#
loop_
_entity_poly.entity_id
_entity_poly.type
_entity_poly.pdbx_seq_one_letter_code
_entity_poly.pdbx_strand_id
1 'polypeptide(L)'
;YAFMDSVDALGGVDVPVHDNQNKVINTYVAEINRQLNLPSDDGFLRETGDSVHLTGKQAMGFVRNRYLENGDYARADHQRMVLEQLIAKAREADYKALINTADAVASNLYTDLSSQEILQLAMDAGKYKNYELVQFRVPDESTESVGGVYKGHWVLRIDMEANRELLAKAIYEE
;
A
#
# COMPACT_ATOMS: atom_id res chain seq x y z
N TYR A 1 12.70 -5.80 -3.85
CA TYR A 1 12.03 -4.48 -3.99
C TYR A 1 11.36 -4.20 -2.65
N ALA A 2 11.65 -3.09 -1.97
CA ALA A 2 11.19 -2.87 -0.58
C ALA A 2 9.72 -3.25 -0.34
N PHE A 3 8.79 -2.76 -1.18
CA PHE A 3 7.36 -3.11 -1.03
C PHE A 3 7.06 -4.62 -1.14
N MET A 4 7.59 -5.30 -2.16
CA MET A 4 7.33 -6.75 -2.34
C MET A 4 7.96 -7.53 -1.18
N ASP A 5 9.19 -7.16 -0.83
CA ASP A 5 9.95 -7.79 0.24
C ASP A 5 9.23 -7.59 1.61
N SER A 6 8.61 -6.42 1.86
CA SER A 6 7.76 -6.18 3.04
C SER A 6 6.56 -7.11 3.09
N VAL A 7 5.83 -7.22 1.97
CA VAL A 7 4.63 -8.06 1.87
C VAL A 7 4.99 -9.52 2.08
N ASP A 8 6.03 -10.00 1.41
CA ASP A 8 6.49 -11.39 1.53
C ASP A 8 7.04 -11.69 2.93
N ALA A 9 7.77 -10.76 3.56
CA ALA A 9 8.30 -10.92 4.92
C ALA A 9 7.19 -11.02 5.99
N LEU A 10 6.06 -10.33 5.78
CA LEU A 10 4.86 -10.44 6.62
C LEU A 10 3.91 -11.57 6.20
N GLY A 11 4.31 -12.39 5.23
CA GLY A 11 3.55 -13.57 4.81
C GLY A 11 2.34 -13.24 3.95
N GLY A 12 2.48 -12.31 3.00
CA GLY A 12 1.45 -11.96 2.02
C GLY A 12 0.30 -11.12 2.60
N VAL A 13 -0.67 -10.78 1.76
CA VAL A 13 -1.88 -10.03 2.14
C VAL A 13 -3.14 -10.65 1.56
N ASP A 14 -4.26 -10.48 2.25
CA ASP A 14 -5.54 -11.07 1.87
C ASP A 14 -6.49 -9.95 1.43
N VAL A 15 -6.87 -9.91 0.16
CA VAL A 15 -7.67 -8.83 -0.44
C VAL A 15 -8.71 -9.38 -1.44
N PRO A 16 -9.84 -8.69 -1.66
CA PRO A 16 -10.77 -9.06 -2.71
C PRO A 16 -10.14 -8.84 -4.09
N VAL A 17 -10.25 -9.85 -4.96
CA VAL A 17 -9.84 -9.76 -6.36
C VAL A 17 -10.96 -10.24 -7.25
N HIS A 18 -11.46 -9.36 -8.10
CA HIS A 18 -12.46 -9.65 -9.10
C HIS A 18 -11.82 -10.04 -10.45
N ASP A 19 -12.59 -10.70 -11.32
CA ASP A 19 -12.10 -11.23 -12.60
C ASP A 19 -11.48 -10.17 -13.53
N ASN A 20 -12.00 -8.94 -13.49
CA ASN A 20 -11.47 -7.82 -14.26
C ASN A 20 -10.09 -7.33 -13.75
N GLN A 21 -9.77 -7.55 -12.47
CA GLN A 21 -8.49 -7.18 -11.86
C GLN A 21 -7.40 -8.23 -12.11
N ASN A 22 -7.74 -9.52 -12.12
CA ASN A 22 -6.78 -10.62 -12.23
C ASN A 22 -5.82 -10.48 -13.44
N LYS A 23 -6.35 -10.16 -14.62
CA LYS A 23 -5.55 -9.97 -15.84
C LYS A 23 -4.58 -8.79 -15.72
N VAL A 24 -5.01 -7.70 -15.09
CA VAL A 24 -4.18 -6.52 -14.87
C VAL A 24 -3.05 -6.83 -13.89
N ILE A 25 -3.37 -7.52 -12.78
CA ILE A 25 -2.38 -7.98 -11.81
C ILE A 25 -1.31 -8.83 -12.50
N ASN A 26 -1.73 -9.81 -13.30
CA ASN A 26 -0.80 -10.69 -14.03
C ASN A 26 0.05 -9.95 -15.08
N THR A 27 -0.47 -8.87 -15.66
CA THR A 27 0.33 -8.01 -16.54
C THR A 27 1.49 -7.36 -15.78
N TYR A 28 1.24 -6.88 -14.57
CA TYR A 28 2.29 -6.34 -13.71
C TYR A 28 3.24 -7.41 -13.17
N VAL A 29 2.74 -8.60 -12.84
CA VAL A 29 3.60 -9.74 -12.46
C VAL A 29 4.56 -10.09 -13.60
N ALA A 30 4.08 -10.15 -14.84
CA ALA A 30 4.93 -10.39 -16.01
C ALA A 30 5.98 -9.28 -16.22
N GLU A 31 5.60 -8.01 -16.02
CA GLU A 31 6.53 -6.87 -16.08
C GLU A 31 7.64 -6.98 -15.01
N ILE A 32 7.28 -7.37 -13.79
CA ILE A 32 8.22 -7.59 -12.68
C ILE A 32 9.13 -8.79 -12.99
N ASN A 33 8.57 -9.90 -13.45
CA ASN A 33 9.34 -11.09 -13.83
C ASN A 33 10.36 -10.77 -14.93
N ARG A 34 10.00 -9.94 -15.91
CA ARG A 34 10.94 -9.46 -16.92
C ARG A 34 12.10 -8.66 -16.32
N GLN A 35 11.85 -7.82 -15.32
CA GLN A 35 12.91 -7.06 -14.62
C GLN A 35 13.83 -7.96 -13.78
N LEU A 36 13.27 -9.05 -13.25
CA LEU A 36 13.99 -10.04 -12.45
C LEU A 36 14.62 -11.18 -13.28
N ASN A 37 14.47 -11.18 -14.61
CA ASN A 37 14.89 -12.28 -15.50
C ASN A 37 14.28 -13.65 -15.14
N LEU A 38 13.00 -13.66 -14.75
CA LEU A 38 12.21 -14.85 -14.43
C LEU A 38 11.26 -15.21 -15.60
N PRO A 39 10.73 -16.45 -15.66
CA PRO A 39 9.64 -16.80 -16.56
C PRO A 39 8.47 -15.84 -16.40
N SER A 40 7.83 -15.45 -17.50
CA SER A 40 6.82 -14.38 -17.48
C SER A 40 5.64 -14.72 -16.57
N ASP A 41 5.27 -15.99 -16.49
CA ASP A 41 4.13 -16.51 -15.73
C ASP A 41 4.45 -16.95 -14.29
N ASP A 42 5.71 -16.77 -13.84
CA ASP A 42 6.14 -17.13 -12.49
C ASP A 42 5.41 -16.29 -11.42
N GLY A 43 4.52 -16.94 -10.66
CA GLY A 43 3.69 -16.27 -9.65
C GLY A 43 2.40 -15.63 -10.18
N PHE A 44 1.93 -16.00 -11.38
CA PHE A 44 0.62 -15.55 -11.86
C PHE A 44 -0.51 -15.92 -10.90
N LEU A 45 -1.36 -14.94 -10.62
CA LEU A 45 -2.58 -15.09 -9.87
C LEU A 45 -3.61 -15.86 -10.70
N ARG A 46 -4.08 -17.00 -10.19
CA ARG A 46 -5.07 -17.85 -10.87
C ARG A 46 -6.45 -17.81 -10.22
N GLU A 47 -6.54 -17.23 -9.04
CA GLU A 47 -7.74 -17.21 -8.21
C GLU A 47 -8.34 -15.80 -8.15
N THR A 48 -9.65 -15.75 -7.96
CA THR A 48 -10.46 -14.55 -7.73
C THR A 48 -11.49 -14.87 -6.65
N GLY A 49 -11.98 -13.85 -5.94
CA GLY A 49 -12.88 -14.01 -4.81
C GLY A 49 -12.80 -12.84 -3.84
N ASP A 50 -13.61 -12.89 -2.78
CA ASP A 50 -13.71 -11.83 -1.78
C ASP A 50 -12.50 -11.75 -0.84
N SER A 51 -11.71 -12.82 -0.77
CA SER A 51 -10.48 -12.89 0.01
C SER A 51 -9.49 -13.81 -0.71
N VAL A 52 -8.56 -13.20 -1.44
CA VAL A 52 -7.52 -13.88 -2.19
C VAL A 52 -6.16 -13.55 -1.57
N HIS A 53 -5.37 -14.58 -1.32
CA HIS A 53 -4.04 -14.44 -0.76
C HIS A 53 -3.04 -14.03 -1.83
N LEU A 54 -2.41 -12.86 -1.66
CA LEU A 54 -1.45 -12.29 -2.60
C LEU A 54 -0.03 -12.29 -2.02
N THR A 55 0.91 -12.79 -2.82
CA THR A 55 2.35 -12.60 -2.64
C THR A 55 2.77 -11.15 -2.93
N GLY A 56 3.99 -10.76 -2.61
CA GLY A 56 4.53 -9.41 -2.87
C GLY A 56 4.44 -9.00 -4.34
N LYS A 57 4.76 -9.91 -5.28
CA LYS A 57 4.60 -9.66 -6.72
C LYS A 57 3.15 -9.38 -7.12
N GLN A 58 2.21 -10.15 -6.59
CA GLN A 58 0.79 -10.01 -6.90
C GLN A 58 0.18 -8.78 -6.23
N ALA A 59 0.54 -8.50 -4.97
CA ALA A 59 0.16 -7.31 -4.24
C ALA A 59 0.66 -6.03 -4.95
N MET A 60 1.89 -6.05 -5.48
CA MET A 60 2.42 -4.96 -6.30
C MET A 60 1.56 -4.73 -7.55
N GLY A 61 1.10 -5.78 -8.21
CA GLY A 61 0.16 -5.68 -9.34
C GLY A 61 -1.21 -5.12 -8.92
N PHE A 62 -1.71 -5.52 -7.75
CA PHE A 62 -2.97 -5.06 -7.19
C PHE A 62 -2.96 -3.55 -6.91
N VAL A 63 -1.94 -3.04 -6.21
CA VAL A 63 -1.81 -1.62 -5.85
C VAL A 63 -1.44 -0.70 -7.02
N ARG A 64 -0.95 -1.26 -8.14
CA ARG A 64 -0.66 -0.50 -9.37
C ARG A 64 -1.88 -0.40 -10.30
N ASN A 65 -2.91 -1.20 -10.09
CA ASN A 65 -4.10 -1.20 -10.94
C ASN A 65 -4.89 0.12 -10.81
N ARG A 66 -5.04 0.82 -11.93
CA ARG A 66 -5.75 2.12 -12.06
C ARG A 66 -6.95 2.06 -13.02
N TYR A 67 -7.23 0.89 -13.60
CA TYR A 67 -8.17 0.76 -14.72
C TYR A 67 -9.60 0.39 -14.27
N LEU A 68 -9.88 0.54 -12.98
CA LEU A 68 -11.24 0.42 -12.45
C LEU A 68 -12.02 1.72 -12.68
N GLU A 69 -13.35 1.65 -12.53
CA GLU A 69 -14.27 2.76 -12.85
C GLU A 69 -13.96 4.06 -12.08
N ASN A 70 -13.36 3.96 -10.89
CA ASN A 70 -12.96 5.11 -10.06
C ASN A 70 -11.46 5.50 -10.19
N GLY A 71 -10.77 5.01 -11.22
CA GLY A 71 -9.43 5.46 -11.63
C GLY A 71 -8.39 5.49 -10.51
N ASP A 72 -7.83 6.67 -10.26
CA ASP A 72 -6.77 6.87 -9.25
C ASP A 72 -7.28 6.73 -7.81
N TYR A 73 -8.54 7.06 -7.56
CA TYR A 73 -9.15 6.88 -6.24
C TYR A 73 -9.27 5.39 -5.91
N ALA A 74 -9.73 4.55 -6.84
CA ALA A 74 -9.72 3.10 -6.65
C ALA A 74 -8.31 2.55 -6.39
N ARG A 75 -7.29 3.12 -7.05
CA ARG A 75 -5.90 2.74 -6.79
C ARG A 75 -5.46 3.12 -5.37
N ALA A 76 -5.82 4.31 -4.91
CA ALA A 76 -5.56 4.73 -3.54
C ALA A 76 -6.28 3.83 -2.53
N ASP A 77 -7.50 3.37 -2.84
CA ASP A 77 -8.25 2.43 -1.99
C ASP A 77 -7.54 1.07 -1.91
N HIS A 78 -7.09 0.49 -3.03
CA HIS A 78 -6.28 -0.74 -3.01
C HIS A 78 -4.99 -0.58 -2.18
N GLN A 79 -4.33 0.56 -2.27
CA GLN A 79 -3.13 0.86 -1.48
C GLN A 79 -3.45 0.88 0.02
N ARG A 80 -4.58 1.50 0.42
CA ARG A 80 -5.05 1.46 1.81
C ARG A 80 -5.36 0.05 2.28
N MET A 81 -6.08 -0.73 1.49
CA MET A 81 -6.40 -2.13 1.82
C MET A 81 -5.14 -2.96 2.08
N VAL A 82 -4.10 -2.83 1.23
CA VAL A 82 -2.84 -3.54 1.45
C VAL A 82 -2.13 -3.03 2.70
N LEU A 83 -2.09 -1.73 2.95
CA LEU A 83 -1.51 -1.17 4.18
C LEU A 83 -2.24 -1.65 5.43
N GLU A 84 -3.58 -1.70 5.42
CA GLU A 84 -4.39 -2.22 6.52
C GLU A 84 -4.07 -3.69 6.82
N GLN A 85 -3.97 -4.53 5.79
CA GLN A 85 -3.60 -5.94 5.94
C GLN A 85 -2.19 -6.08 6.52
N LEU A 86 -1.23 -5.28 6.05
CA LEU A 86 0.14 -5.29 6.59
C LEU A 86 0.19 -4.80 8.04
N ILE A 87 -0.57 -3.76 8.39
CA ILE A 87 -0.68 -3.28 9.78
C ILE A 87 -1.31 -4.36 10.66
N ALA A 88 -2.40 -5.00 10.21
CA ALA A 88 -3.04 -6.08 10.95
C ALA A 88 -2.08 -7.27 11.19
N LYS A 89 -1.33 -7.69 10.16
CA LYS A 89 -0.32 -8.74 10.29
C LYS A 89 0.82 -8.32 11.20
N ALA A 90 1.31 -7.09 11.10
CA ALA A 90 2.34 -6.55 11.99
C ALA A 90 1.89 -6.49 13.46
N ARG A 91 0.60 -6.21 13.74
CA ARG A 91 0.02 -6.22 15.09
C ARG A 91 -0.01 -7.61 15.73
N GLU A 92 -0.11 -8.66 14.92
CA GLU A 92 -0.12 -10.05 15.38
C GLU A 92 1.26 -10.74 15.27
N ALA A 93 2.22 -10.11 14.61
CA ALA A 93 3.58 -10.60 14.48
C ALA A 93 4.34 -10.53 15.81
N ASP A 94 5.26 -11.48 16.03
CA ASP A 94 6.22 -11.38 17.12
C ASP A 94 7.35 -10.38 16.78
N TYR A 95 8.10 -9.95 17.80
CA TYR A 95 9.20 -8.99 17.60
C TYR A 95 10.26 -9.48 16.61
N LYS A 96 10.48 -10.81 16.52
CA LYS A 96 11.46 -11.38 15.60
C LYS A 96 11.01 -11.22 14.15
N ALA A 97 9.73 -11.45 13.86
CA ALA A 97 9.16 -11.24 12.54
C ALA A 97 9.19 -9.76 12.14
N LEU A 98 8.93 -8.83 13.07
CA LEU A 98 9.03 -7.40 12.82
C LEU A 98 10.47 -6.97 12.49
N ILE A 99 11.47 -7.45 13.25
CA ILE A 99 12.89 -7.18 12.97
C ILE A 99 13.30 -7.76 11.62
N ASN A 100 12.93 -9.02 11.33
CA ASN A 100 13.22 -9.65 10.04
C ASN A 100 12.60 -8.87 8.87
N THR A 101 11.40 -8.29 9.07
CA THR A 101 10.74 -7.46 8.06
C THR A 101 11.52 -6.17 7.83
N ALA A 102 12.00 -5.50 8.89
CA ALA A 102 12.85 -4.32 8.77
C ALA A 102 14.16 -4.64 8.04
N ASP A 103 14.81 -5.76 8.37
CA ASP A 103 16.04 -6.21 7.72
C ASP A 103 15.83 -6.54 6.24
N ALA A 104 14.71 -7.18 5.89
CA ALA A 104 14.38 -7.56 4.51
C ALA A 104 14.28 -6.33 3.58
N VAL A 105 13.87 -5.18 4.11
CA VAL A 105 13.61 -3.97 3.32
C VAL A 105 14.74 -2.94 3.41
N ALA A 106 15.62 -3.05 4.42
CA ALA A 106 16.62 -2.04 4.75
C ALA A 106 17.51 -1.63 3.56
N SER A 107 17.89 -2.59 2.70
CA SER A 107 18.73 -2.32 1.52
C SER A 107 18.02 -1.55 0.41
N ASN A 108 16.69 -1.54 0.40
CA ASN A 108 15.84 -0.96 -0.64
C ASN A 108 14.93 0.17 -0.11
N LEU A 109 15.12 0.59 1.15
CA LEU A 109 14.35 1.65 1.80
C LEU A 109 15.20 2.91 1.92
N TYR A 110 14.64 4.05 1.54
CA TYR A 110 15.23 5.37 1.77
C TYR A 110 14.42 6.09 2.84
N THR A 111 15.05 6.42 3.95
CA THR A 111 14.42 7.04 5.13
C THR A 111 15.44 7.89 5.89
N ASP A 112 14.97 8.90 6.61
CA ASP A 112 15.76 9.70 7.54
C ASP A 112 15.81 9.09 8.96
N LEU A 113 15.01 8.06 9.23
CA LEU A 113 15.09 7.27 10.46
C LEU A 113 16.40 6.47 10.50
N SER A 114 17.12 6.62 11.61
CA SER A 114 18.27 5.78 11.94
C SER A 114 17.85 4.34 12.23
N SER A 115 18.80 3.40 12.13
CA SER A 115 18.56 1.99 12.50
C SER A 115 18.11 1.85 13.96
N GLN A 116 18.60 2.71 14.87
CA GLN A 116 18.17 2.73 16.26
C GLN A 116 16.70 3.17 16.41
N GLU A 117 16.26 4.18 15.66
CA GLU A 117 14.86 4.62 15.67
C GLU A 117 13.92 3.55 15.11
N ILE A 118 14.31 2.88 14.03
CA ILE A 118 13.54 1.76 13.45
C ILE A 118 13.42 0.61 14.46
N LEU A 119 14.53 0.23 15.12
CA LEU A 119 14.51 -0.80 16.15
C LEU A 119 13.64 -0.39 17.35
N GLN A 120 13.73 0.87 17.78
CA GLN A 120 12.90 1.39 18.86
C GLN A 120 11.42 1.36 18.51
N LEU A 121 11.05 1.76 17.29
CA LEU A 121 9.68 1.62 16.78
C LEU A 121 9.25 0.15 16.85
N ALA A 122 10.02 -0.80 16.34
CA ALA A 122 9.68 -2.22 16.38
C ALA A 122 9.51 -2.78 17.80
N MET A 123 10.36 -2.37 18.76
CA MET A 123 10.21 -2.75 20.17
C MET A 123 8.97 -2.12 20.82
N ASP A 124 8.55 -0.95 20.35
CA ASP A 124 7.35 -0.27 20.80
C ASP A 124 6.06 -0.83 20.18
N ALA A 125 6.12 -1.87 19.34
CA ALA A 125 4.98 -2.50 18.67
C ALA A 125 3.78 -2.80 19.59
N GLY A 126 4.06 -3.29 20.80
CA GLY A 126 3.02 -3.55 21.79
C GLY A 126 2.23 -2.30 22.23
N LYS A 127 2.84 -1.10 22.20
CA LYS A 127 2.20 0.14 22.63
C LYS A 127 1.09 0.57 21.69
N TYR A 128 1.28 0.38 20.39
CA TYR A 128 0.34 0.83 19.35
C TYR A 128 -0.50 -0.31 18.76
N LYS A 129 -0.36 -1.55 19.25
CA LYS A 129 -1.13 -2.72 18.80
C LYS A 129 -2.65 -2.48 18.80
N ASN A 130 -3.16 -1.79 19.80
CA ASN A 130 -4.59 -1.55 20.00
C ASN A 130 -5.06 -0.17 19.54
N TYR A 131 -4.21 0.60 18.84
CA TYR A 131 -4.63 1.91 18.34
C TYR A 131 -5.70 1.72 17.27
N GLU A 132 -6.71 2.59 17.29
CA GLU A 132 -7.66 2.68 16.19
C GLU A 132 -6.92 3.07 14.91
N LEU A 133 -7.19 2.37 13.81
CA LEU A 133 -6.65 2.73 12.51
C LEU A 133 -7.62 3.68 11.83
N VAL A 134 -7.30 4.97 11.87
CA VAL A 134 -8.06 6.03 11.22
C VAL A 134 -7.54 6.23 9.79
N GLN A 135 -8.45 6.43 8.84
CA GLN A 135 -8.11 6.69 7.45
C GLN A 135 -8.47 8.10 7.04
N PHE A 136 -7.62 8.70 6.21
CA PHE A 136 -7.87 10.00 5.62
C PHE A 136 -7.32 10.02 4.19
N ARG A 137 -7.94 10.81 3.30
CA ARG A 137 -7.51 11.00 1.91
C ARG A 137 -7.51 12.48 1.60
N VAL A 138 -6.52 12.94 0.85
CA VAL A 138 -6.50 14.26 0.21
C VAL A 138 -6.66 14.07 -1.31
N PRO A 139 -7.61 14.74 -1.99
CA PRO A 139 -8.67 15.55 -1.37
C PRO A 139 -9.67 14.70 -0.58
N ASP A 140 -10.22 15.31 0.47
CA ASP A 140 -11.36 14.78 1.20
C ASP A 140 -12.62 14.83 0.33
N GLU A 141 -13.50 13.85 0.50
CA GLU A 141 -14.74 13.70 -0.30
C GLU A 141 -15.72 14.85 -0.14
N SER A 142 -15.67 15.55 0.99
CA SER A 142 -16.49 16.74 1.24
C SER A 142 -15.98 18.00 0.54
N THR A 143 -14.77 17.94 -0.05
CA THR A 143 -14.16 19.09 -0.72
C THR A 143 -14.26 18.98 -2.24
N GLU A 144 -14.43 20.12 -2.91
CA GLU A 144 -14.40 20.16 -4.37
C GLU A 144 -12.99 19.88 -4.88
N SER A 145 -12.91 19.06 -5.93
CA SER A 145 -11.68 18.85 -6.68
C SER A 145 -11.94 18.83 -8.18
N VAL A 146 -11.03 19.42 -8.94
CA VAL A 146 -11.16 19.55 -10.40
C VAL A 146 -9.88 19.08 -11.08
N GLY A 147 -10.01 18.01 -11.86
CA GLY A 147 -8.96 17.56 -12.77
C GLY A 147 -8.81 18.52 -13.97
N GLY A 148 -7.57 18.77 -14.39
CA GLY A 148 -7.32 19.61 -15.56
C GLY A 148 -5.86 19.64 -15.99
N VAL A 149 -5.61 20.11 -17.21
CA VAL A 149 -4.24 20.28 -17.70
C VAL A 149 -3.71 21.64 -17.27
N TYR A 150 -2.61 21.64 -16.51
CA TYR A 150 -1.86 22.83 -16.14
C TYR A 150 -0.42 22.68 -16.61
N LYS A 151 0.07 23.65 -17.39
CA LYS A 151 1.41 23.65 -17.98
C LYS A 151 1.78 22.33 -18.69
N GLY A 152 0.81 21.73 -19.40
CA GLY A 152 1.01 20.49 -20.16
C GLY A 152 0.89 19.19 -19.36
N HIS A 153 0.62 19.26 -18.06
CA HIS A 153 0.46 18.09 -17.19
C HIS A 153 -0.96 18.02 -16.65
N TRP A 154 -1.52 16.81 -16.60
CA TRP A 154 -2.78 16.59 -15.90
C TRP A 154 -2.52 16.69 -14.39
N VAL A 155 -3.25 17.57 -13.71
CA VAL A 155 -3.17 17.79 -12.27
C VAL A 155 -4.57 17.78 -11.67
N LEU A 156 -4.65 17.37 -10.41
CA LEU A 156 -5.84 17.52 -9.59
C LEU A 156 -5.71 18.81 -8.77
N ARG A 157 -6.59 19.78 -9.02
CA ARG A 157 -6.67 21.00 -8.22
C ARG A 157 -7.68 20.79 -7.11
N ILE A 158 -7.31 21.15 -5.90
CA ILE A 158 -8.09 20.95 -4.68
C ILE A 158 -8.18 22.27 -3.92
N ASP A 159 -9.18 22.40 -3.07
CA ASP A 159 -9.19 23.45 -2.05
C ASP A 159 -8.13 23.12 -0.98
N MET A 160 -6.99 23.80 -1.05
CA MET A 160 -5.85 23.57 -0.15
C MET A 160 -6.15 23.99 1.29
N GLU A 161 -6.95 25.03 1.48
CA GLU A 161 -7.29 25.54 2.81
C GLU A 161 -8.24 24.57 3.51
N ALA A 162 -9.32 24.19 2.82
CA ALA A 162 -10.28 23.22 3.35
C ALA A 162 -9.61 21.86 3.66
N ASN A 163 -8.78 21.34 2.76
CA ASN A 163 -8.07 20.08 2.99
C ASN A 163 -7.04 20.16 4.11
N ARG A 164 -6.41 21.32 4.32
CA ARG A 164 -5.49 21.55 5.43
C ARG A 164 -6.22 21.50 6.77
N GLU A 165 -7.38 22.14 6.87
CA GLU A 165 -8.21 22.14 8.08
C GLU A 165 -8.71 20.72 8.40
N LEU A 166 -9.21 19.99 7.40
CA LEU A 166 -9.68 18.62 7.57
C LEU A 166 -8.55 17.67 7.98
N LEU A 167 -7.37 17.80 7.38
CA LEU A 167 -6.19 16.99 7.75
C LEU A 167 -5.73 17.30 9.19
N ALA A 168 -5.71 18.58 9.57
CA ALA A 168 -5.33 18.98 10.93
C ALA A 168 -6.30 18.40 11.96
N LYS A 169 -7.61 18.51 11.71
CA LYS A 169 -8.64 17.91 12.55
C LYS A 169 -8.52 16.38 12.65
N ALA A 170 -8.19 15.71 11.55
CA ALA A 170 -8.01 14.26 11.54
C ALA A 170 -6.79 13.77 12.35
N ILE A 171 -5.74 14.59 12.48
CA ILE A 171 -4.49 14.22 13.19
C ILE A 171 -4.49 14.70 14.64
N TYR A 172 -4.95 15.93 14.88
CA TYR A 172 -4.82 16.62 16.17
C TYR A 172 -6.12 16.68 16.98
N GLU A 173 -7.24 16.25 16.40
CA GLU A 173 -8.59 16.31 17.01
C GLU A 173 -9.03 17.74 17.40
N GLU A 174 -8.44 18.77 16.77
CA GLU A 174 -8.79 20.20 16.93
C GLU A 174 -9.99 20.64 16.06
#